data_AF-A0AAD7ZUJ3-F1
#
_entry.id   AF-A0AAD7ZUJ3-F1
#
_cell.length_a   1.000
_cell.length_b   1.000
_cell.length_c   1.000
_cell.angle_alpha   90.00
_cell.angle_beta   90.00
_cell.angle_gamma   90.00
#
_symmetry.space_group_name_H-M   'P 1'
#
loop_
_entity.id
_entity.type
_entity.pdbx_description
1 polymer ?
#
loop_
_entity_poly.entity_id
_entity_poly.type
_entity_poly.pdbx_seq_one_letter_code
_entity_poly.pdbx_strand_id
1 'polypeptide(L)'
;MYGHLIDKHPLFSGLHVDLLRQIVGKLDRCIYFPQNVIIESGDVDDTMYFIHDGEVEVLEKGKPHKNMYKARTTVEVLMLRRTSWIHLLDFFPDSKEQIYNRIVFPDSSYMKV
;
A
#
# COMPACT_ATOMS: atom_id res chain seq x y z
N MET A 1 -12.02 -11.95 -3.10
CA MET A 1 -12.99 -11.44 -2.10
C MET A 1 -12.25 -10.52 -1.11
N TYR A 2 -11.66 -9.41 -1.58
CA TYR A 2 -10.94 -8.42 -0.74
C TYR A 2 -11.44 -6.98 -0.94
N GLY A 3 -12.53 -6.80 -1.69
CA GLY A 3 -13.04 -5.47 -2.05
C GLY A 3 -13.39 -4.59 -0.84
N HIS A 4 -13.81 -5.20 0.27
CA HIS A 4 -14.16 -4.47 1.49
C HIS A 4 -12.96 -3.85 2.23
N LEU A 5 -11.74 -4.36 2.03
CA LEU A 5 -10.53 -3.80 2.64
C LEU A 5 -10.10 -2.52 1.93
N ILE A 6 -10.12 -2.56 0.60
CA ILE A 6 -9.78 -1.41 -0.23
C ILE A 6 -10.85 -0.32 -0.10
N ASP A 7 -12.13 -0.67 -0.10
CA ASP A 7 -13.23 0.29 0.03
C ASP A 7 -13.17 1.11 1.33
N LYS A 8 -12.73 0.50 2.43
CA LYS A 8 -12.56 1.18 3.73
C LYS A 8 -11.27 2.00 3.83
N HIS A 9 -10.31 1.78 2.94
CA HIS A 9 -9.03 2.46 3.03
C HIS A 9 -9.19 3.93 2.59
N PRO A 10 -8.73 4.92 3.37
CA PRO A 10 -8.95 6.34 3.07
C PRO A 10 -8.48 6.77 1.68
N LEU A 11 -7.41 6.14 1.17
CA LEU A 11 -6.91 6.40 -0.18
C LEU A 11 -7.92 6.03 -1.27
N PHE A 12 -8.64 4.93 -1.10
CA PHE A 12 -9.47 4.32 -2.14
C PHE A 12 -10.98 4.47 -1.91
N SER A 13 -11.40 4.91 -0.72
CA SER A 13 -12.81 5.16 -0.38
C SER A 13 -13.48 6.09 -1.40
N GLY A 14 -14.62 5.68 -1.97
CA GLY A 14 -15.39 6.52 -2.90
C GLY A 14 -14.77 6.73 -4.29
N LEU A 15 -13.74 5.95 -4.66
CA LEU A 15 -13.26 5.90 -6.05
C LEU A 15 -14.24 5.14 -6.94
N HIS A 16 -14.06 5.25 -8.27
CA HIS A 16 -14.91 4.56 -9.24
C HIS A 16 -14.90 3.03 -9.01
N VAL A 17 -16.09 2.41 -8.99
CA VAL A 17 -16.25 0.99 -8.65
C VAL A 17 -15.45 0.04 -9.55
N ASP A 18 -15.33 0.36 -10.84
CA ASP A 18 -14.56 -0.47 -11.77
C ASP A 18 -13.04 -0.31 -11.59
N LEU A 19 -12.58 0.89 -11.20
CA LEU A 19 -11.19 1.08 -10.80
C LEU A 19 -10.88 0.25 -9.55
N LEU A 20 -11.77 0.30 -8.54
CA LEU A 20 -11.63 -0.49 -7.32
C LEU A 20 -11.58 -2.00 -7.62
N ARG A 21 -12.46 -2.50 -8.49
CA ARG A 21 -12.44 -3.91 -8.93
C ARG A 21 -11.11 -4.28 -9.58
N GLN A 22 -10.59 -3.43 -10.44
CA GLN A 22 -9.31 -3.67 -11.11
C GLN A 22 -8.15 -3.64 -10.12
N ILE A 23 -8.08 -2.66 -9.21
CA ILE A 23 -7.08 -2.59 -8.14
C ILE A 23 -7.11 -3.86 -7.26
N VAL A 24 -8.30 -4.29 -6.84
CA VAL A 24 -8.48 -5.51 -6.04
C VAL A 24 -7.97 -6.74 -6.78
N GLY A 25 -8.13 -6.80 -8.10
CA GLY A 25 -7.59 -7.87 -8.94
C GLY A 25 -6.06 -7.85 -9.11
N LYS A 26 -5.38 -6.77 -8.69
CA LYS A 26 -3.92 -6.63 -8.74
C LYS A 26 -3.26 -6.81 -7.37
N LEU A 27 -4.03 -7.17 -6.33
CA LEU A 27 -3.50 -7.45 -5.00
C LEU A 27 -2.84 -8.82 -4.97
N ASP A 28 -1.57 -8.85 -4.57
CA ASP A 28 -0.83 -10.07 -4.32
C ASP A 28 -0.88 -10.40 -2.82
N ARG A 29 -1.28 -11.62 -2.47
CA ARG A 29 -1.30 -12.09 -1.07
C ARG A 29 0.02 -12.77 -0.73
N CYS A 30 0.58 -12.42 0.42
CA CYS A 30 1.77 -13.07 1.00
C CYS A 30 1.54 -13.44 2.47
N ILE A 31 2.22 -14.49 2.94
CA ILE A 31 2.19 -14.93 4.34
C ILE A 31 3.61 -14.82 4.89
N TYR A 32 3.75 -14.12 6.01
CA TYR A 32 4.99 -13.99 6.77
C TYR A 32 4.86 -14.74 8.09
N PHE A 33 5.83 -15.57 8.43
CA PHE A 33 5.85 -16.27 9.72
C PHE A 33 6.46 -15.39 10.82
N PRO A 34 6.23 -15.71 12.11
CA PRO A 34 6.86 -15.00 13.21
C PRO A 34 8.36 -14.84 12.99
N GLN A 35 8.86 -13.65 13.30
CA GLN A 35 10.24 -13.21 13.10
C GLN A 35 10.69 -12.96 11.65
N ASN A 36 9.83 -13.18 10.64
CA ASN A 36 10.16 -12.74 9.28
C ASN A 36 10.11 -11.22 9.19
N VAL A 37 11.08 -10.65 8.47
CA VAL A 37 11.06 -9.23 8.11
C VAL A 37 10.10 -9.07 6.92
N ILE A 38 9.14 -8.16 7.06
CA ILE A 38 8.12 -7.85 6.06
C ILE A 38 8.63 -6.74 5.14
N ILE A 39 9.22 -5.70 5.72
CA ILE A 39 9.80 -4.55 5.00
C ILE A 39 11.17 -4.25 5.64
N GLU A 40 12.21 -4.17 4.83
CA GLU A 40 13.55 -3.74 5.26
C GLU A 40 13.73 -2.22 5.18
N SER A 41 14.56 -1.68 6.06
CA SER A 41 14.91 -0.25 6.04
C SER A 41 15.69 0.10 4.78
N GLY A 42 15.22 1.09 4.02
CA GLY A 42 15.89 1.53 2.78
C GLY A 42 15.41 0.82 1.52
N ASP A 43 14.42 -0.08 1.63
CA ASP A 43 13.75 -0.61 0.46
C ASP A 43 12.89 0.49 -0.19
N VAL A 44 13.30 0.93 -1.38
CA VAL A 44 12.56 1.92 -2.18
C VAL A 44 11.61 1.15 -3.09
N ASP A 45 10.74 0.37 -2.47
CA ASP A 45 9.67 -0.31 -3.17
C ASP A 45 8.44 0.60 -3.18
N ASP A 46 8.00 1.00 -4.37
CA ASP A 46 6.72 1.71 -4.58
C ASP A 46 5.52 0.76 -4.37
N THR A 47 5.53 -0.04 -3.32
CA THR A 47 4.47 -1.02 -3.00
C THR A 47 3.77 -0.64 -1.71
N MET A 48 2.44 -0.65 -1.75
CA MET A 48 1.62 -0.53 -0.55
C MET A 48 1.41 -1.90 0.06
N TYR A 49 1.57 -1.98 1.38
CA TYR A 49 1.38 -3.20 2.16
C TYR A 49 0.17 -2.99 3.09
N PHE A 50 -0.81 -3.90 3.01
CA PHE A 50 -1.99 -3.90 3.86
C PHE A 50 -1.96 -5.16 4.72
N ILE A 51 -2.00 -4.99 6.04
CA ILE A 51 -2.12 -6.12 6.98
C ILE A 51 -3.55 -6.62 6.90
N HIS A 52 -3.73 -7.85 6.44
CA HIS A 52 -5.03 -8.52 6.41
C HIS A 52 -5.34 -9.19 7.76
N ASP A 53 -4.35 -9.90 8.30
CA ASP A 53 -4.43 -10.59 9.59
C ASP A 53 -3.05 -10.71 10.23
N GLY A 54 -3.00 -10.75 11.56
CA GLY A 54 -1.76 -10.88 12.35
C GLY A 54 -1.20 -9.57 12.90
N GLU A 55 -0.11 -9.68 13.67
CA GLU A 55 0.55 -8.56 14.35
C GLU A 55 1.95 -8.28 13.80
N VAL A 56 2.26 -7.00 13.61
CA VAL A 56 3.58 -6.53 13.15
C VAL A 56 4.22 -5.61 14.19
N GLU A 57 5.55 -5.66 14.26
CA GLU A 57 6.39 -4.81 15.09
C GLU A 57 7.21 -3.85 14.22
N VAL A 58 7.36 -2.60 14.65
CA VAL A 58 8.20 -1.59 14.00
C VAL A 58 9.53 -1.49 14.75
N LEU A 59 10.63 -1.79 14.07
CA LEU A 59 11.95 -1.92 14.70
C LEU A 59 12.79 -0.63 14.67
N GLU A 60 12.60 0.24 13.69
CA GLU A 60 13.22 1.57 13.64
C GLU A 60 12.18 2.65 13.35
N LYS A 61 12.15 3.68 14.20
CA LYS A 61 11.32 4.89 14.01
C LYS A 61 12.26 6.07 13.84
N GLY A 62 12.66 6.34 12.61
CA GLY A 62 13.69 7.37 12.36
C GLY A 62 13.34 8.32 11.23
N LYS A 63 12.90 7.80 10.09
CA LYS A 63 12.56 8.57 8.87
C LYS A 63 11.56 7.82 8.00
N PRO A 64 10.72 8.51 7.19
CA PRO A 64 10.00 7.88 6.09
C PRO A 64 10.95 7.01 5.25
N HIS A 65 10.51 5.83 4.82
CA HIS A 65 11.31 4.85 4.06
C HIS A 65 12.50 4.21 4.80
N LYS A 66 12.63 4.42 6.12
CA LYS A 66 13.63 3.74 6.97
C LYS A 66 13.04 2.81 8.02
N ASN A 67 11.72 2.67 8.06
CA ASN A 67 11.09 1.80 9.04
C ASN A 67 11.21 0.34 8.59
N MET A 68 11.79 -0.49 9.46
CA MET A 68 11.77 -1.95 9.30
C MET A 68 10.57 -2.53 10.04
N TYR A 69 9.82 -3.41 9.38
CA TYR A 69 8.63 -4.07 9.93
C TYR A 69 8.88 -5.57 10.02
N LYS A 70 8.55 -6.17 11.16
CA LYS A 70 8.77 -7.60 11.43
C LYS A 70 7.47 -8.24 11.91
N ALA A 71 7.21 -9.47 11.46
CA ALA A 71 6.06 -10.25 11.87
C ALA A 71 6.22 -10.74 13.32
N ARG A 72 5.26 -10.42 14.20
CA ARG A 72 5.19 -10.93 15.58
C ARG A 72 4.45 -12.27 15.63
N THR A 73 3.38 -12.39 14.84
CA THR A 73 2.63 -13.64 14.61
C THR A 73 2.82 -14.12 13.18
N THR A 74 2.10 -15.16 12.76
CA THR A 74 1.86 -15.35 11.33
C THR A 74 1.04 -14.16 10.84
N VAL A 75 1.49 -13.48 9.79
CA VAL A 75 0.87 -12.27 9.25
C VAL A 75 0.52 -12.51 7.79
N GLU A 76 -0.74 -12.27 7.44
CA GLU A 76 -1.19 -12.19 6.07
C GLU A 76 -1.13 -10.74 5.59
N VAL A 77 -0.41 -10.52 4.50
CA VAL A 77 -0.21 -9.19 3.91
C VAL A 77 -0.73 -9.19 2.48
N LEU A 78 -1.46 -8.14 2.13
CA LEU A 78 -1.83 -7.83 0.75
C LEU A 78 -0.87 -6.76 0.23
N MET A 79 -0.31 -7.00 -0.94
CA MET A 79 0.66 -6.13 -1.59
C MET A 79 0.05 -5.52 -2.85
N LEU A 80 0.22 -4.21 -3.02
CA LEU A 80 -0.22 -3.48 -4.21
C LEU A 80 0.94 -2.66 -4.77
N ARG A 81 1.60 -3.21 -5.79
CA ARG A 81 2.73 -2.55 -6.46
C ARG A 81 2.24 -1.37 -7.29
N ARG A 82 2.82 -0.18 -7.15
CA ARG A 82 2.46 1.00 -7.96
C ARG A 82 2.43 0.69 -9.46
N THR A 83 3.44 -0.04 -9.96
CA THR A 83 3.55 -0.40 -11.38
C THR A 83 2.37 -1.26 -11.87
N SER A 84 1.71 -2.03 -11.00
CA SER A 84 0.62 -2.92 -11.38
C SER A 84 -0.73 -2.22 -11.57
N TRP A 85 -0.91 -1.02 -11.02
CA TRP A 85 -2.20 -0.31 -11.05
C TRP A 85 -2.13 1.15 -11.48
N ILE A 86 -0.95 1.82 -11.44
CA ILE A 86 -0.85 3.26 -11.72
C ILE A 86 -1.38 3.64 -13.12
N HIS A 87 -1.17 2.77 -14.11
CA HIS A 87 -1.67 2.95 -15.47
C HIS A 87 -3.20 2.99 -15.56
N LEU A 88 -3.91 2.43 -14.58
CA LEU A 88 -5.36 2.48 -14.54
C LEU A 88 -5.85 3.92 -14.37
N LEU A 89 -5.09 4.77 -13.68
CA LEU A 89 -5.49 6.16 -13.44
C LEU A 89 -5.60 7.00 -14.70
N ASP A 90 -4.94 6.61 -15.79
CA ASP A 90 -5.05 7.29 -17.07
C ASP A 90 -6.43 7.11 -17.72
N PHE A 91 -7.18 6.09 -17.28
CA PHE A 91 -8.57 5.84 -17.72
C PHE A 91 -9.63 6.39 -16.74
N PHE A 92 -9.22 6.87 -15.56
CA PHE A 92 -10.13 7.37 -14.51
C PHE A 92 -9.64 8.72 -13.94
N PRO A 93 -9.72 9.83 -14.71
CA PRO A 93 -9.14 11.12 -14.33
C PRO A 93 -9.69 11.68 -13.02
N ASP A 94 -10.99 11.57 -12.74
CA ASP A 94 -11.58 12.05 -11.49
C ASP A 94 -11.05 11.26 -10.27
N SER A 95 -10.90 9.94 -10.43
CA SER A 95 -10.33 9.08 -9.38
C SER A 95 -8.83 9.35 -9.20
N LYS A 96 -8.11 9.68 -10.28
CA LYS A 96 -6.72 10.12 -10.24
C LYS A 96 -6.60 11.37 -9.37
N GLU A 97 -7.37 12.42 -9.66
CA GLU A 97 -7.36 13.66 -8.87
C GLU A 97 -7.67 13.40 -7.39
N GLN A 98 -8.69 12.59 -7.09
CA GLN A 98 -9.03 12.22 -5.71
C GLN A 98 -7.85 11.56 -4.98
N ILE A 99 -7.15 10.62 -5.62
CA ILE A 99 -5.97 9.96 -5.04
C ILE A 99 -4.87 10.98 -4.79
N TYR A 100 -4.53 11.83 -5.77
CA TYR A 100 -3.48 12.84 -5.60
C TYR A 100 -3.78 13.83 -4.48
N ASN A 101 -5.05 14.20 -4.29
CA ASN A 101 -5.48 15.07 -3.19
C ASN A 101 -5.43 14.38 -1.82
N ARG A 102 -5.49 13.04 -1.77
CA ARG A 102 -5.47 12.24 -0.53
C ARG A 102 -4.07 11.84 -0.09
N ILE A 103 -3.12 11.75 -1.02
CA ILE A 103 -1.72 11.47 -0.69
C ILE A 103 -1.13 12.75 -0.09
N VAL A 104 -1.21 12.86 1.24
CA VAL A 104 -0.38 13.80 1.99
C VAL A 104 1.02 13.21 1.98
N PHE A 105 1.86 13.64 1.03
CA PHE A 105 3.29 13.34 1.09
C PHE A 105 3.85 14.07 2.32
N PRO A 106 4.37 13.35 3.34
CA PRO A 106 5.25 13.99 4.31
C PRO A 106 6.53 14.34 3.55
N ASP A 107 6.64 15.62 3.20
CA ASP A 107 7.72 16.30 2.49
C ASP A 107 7.89 16.01 0.99
N SER A 108 7.58 17.06 0.22
CA SER A 108 7.73 17.28 -1.22
C SER A 108 9.21 17.26 -1.72
N SER A 109 10.15 16.65 -0.99
CA SER A 109 11.57 16.65 -1.38
C SER A 109 11.93 15.58 -2.44
N TYR A 110 11.03 14.64 -2.73
CA TYR A 110 11.30 13.51 -3.63
C TYR A 110 10.73 13.66 -5.06
N MET A 111 10.14 14.82 -5.39
CA MET A 111 9.64 15.12 -6.74
C MET A 111 10.22 16.43 -7.29
N LYS A 112 11.55 16.55 -7.29
CA LYS A 112 12.24 17.42 -8.23
C LYS A 112 13.05 16.55 -9.19
N VAL A 113 12.48 16.35 -10.37
CA VAL A 113 13.25 16.17 -11.60
C VAL A 113 13.14 17.49 -12.35
#